data_AF-L1K318-F1
#
_entry.id   AF-L1K318-F1
#
_cell.length_a   1.000
_cell.length_b   1.000
_cell.length_c   1.000
_cell.angle_alpha   90.00
_cell.angle_beta   90.00
_cell.angle_gamma   90.00
#
_symmetry.space_group_name_H-M   'P 1'
#
loop_
_entity.id
_entity.type
_entity.pdbx_description
1 polymer ?
#
loop_
_entity_poly.entity_id
_entity_poly.type
_entity_poly.pdbx_seq_one_letter_code
_entity_poly.pdbx_strand_id
1 'polypeptide(L)'
;MNRVGGVGLIFETDSVNQGLRIADMKMNGPAMKSGIDMRGMTLVAINGQPVVNSSIEQIASKLLGPPGSKVQLLLRPPMSSRYARPIEVLLEREAFAIVD
;
A
#
# COMPACT_ATOMS: atom_id res chain seq x y z
N MET A 1 -7.97 -22.97 -7.52
CA MET A 1 -6.93 -22.24 -6.76
C MET A 1 -7.35 -20.79 -6.68
N ASN A 2 -7.70 -20.29 -5.49
CA ASN A 2 -7.96 -18.87 -5.30
C ASN A 2 -6.61 -18.14 -5.35
N ARG A 3 -6.29 -17.54 -6.48
CA ARG A 3 -5.11 -16.67 -6.60
C ARG A 3 -5.39 -15.38 -5.84
N VAL A 4 -4.46 -14.98 -4.98
CA VAL A 4 -4.49 -13.67 -4.31
C VAL A 4 -3.52 -12.76 -5.03
N GLY A 5 -3.99 -11.55 -5.33
CA GLY A 5 -3.19 -10.48 -5.91
C GLY A 5 -2.85 -9.43 -4.84
N GLY A 6 -1.70 -8.78 -5.04
CA GLY A 6 -1.23 -7.69 -4.21
C GLY A 6 -0.69 -6.56 -5.06
N VAL A 7 -0.28 -5.47 -4.41
CA VAL A 7 0.20 -4.25 -5.08
C VAL A 7 1.72 -4.07 -5.03
N GLY A 8 2.44 -5.01 -4.41
CA GLY A 8 3.91 -4.98 -4.37
C GLY A 8 4.47 -3.85 -3.50
N LEU A 9 3.78 -3.48 -2.41
CA LEU A 9 4.30 -2.56 -1.39
C LEU A 9 4.89 -3.36 -0.23
N ILE A 10 6.03 -2.90 0.28
CA ILE A 10 6.67 -3.41 1.48
C ILE A 10 6.48 -2.36 2.57
N PHE A 11 5.88 -2.77 3.69
CA PHE A 11 5.57 -1.87 4.79
C PHE A 11 6.47 -2.13 5.99
N GLU A 12 6.74 -1.08 6.75
CA GLU A 12 7.25 -1.14 8.11
C GLU A 12 6.25 -0.47 9.05
N THR A 13 6.24 -0.91 10.30
CA THR A 13 5.43 -0.28 11.34
C THR A 13 6.04 1.06 11.72
N ASP A 14 5.21 2.10 11.71
CA ASP A 14 5.56 3.41 12.25
C ASP A 14 5.03 3.50 13.69
N SER A 15 5.91 3.20 14.65
CA SER A 15 5.58 3.24 16.07
C SER A 15 5.22 4.64 16.58
N VAL A 16 5.66 5.70 15.89
CA VAL A 16 5.41 7.09 16.30
C VAL A 16 4.02 7.52 15.85
N ASN A 17 3.64 7.17 14.62
CA ASN A 17 2.37 7.59 14.01
C ASN A 17 1.28 6.50 14.05
N GLN A 18 1.54 5.37 14.71
CA GLN A 18 0.64 4.21 14.81
C GLN A 18 0.04 3.82 13.46
N GLY A 19 0.91 3.54 12.47
CA GLY A 19 0.48 3.23 11.10
C GLY A 19 1.50 2.40 10.33
N LEU A 20 1.25 2.21 9.03
CA LEU A 20 2.17 1.55 8.12
C LEU A 20 2.84 2.57 7.20
N ARG A 21 4.17 2.61 7.23
CA ARG A 21 4.99 3.38 6.31
C ARG A 21 5.48 2.46 5.20
N ILE A 22 5.52 2.96 3.97
CA ILE A 22 6.05 2.23 2.83
C ILE A 22 7.58 2.27 2.91
N ALA A 23 8.19 1.13 3.23
CA ALA A 23 9.64 0.98 3.26
C ALA A 23 10.20 0.85 1.85
N ASP A 24 9.56 0.04 1.01
CA ASP A 24 10.02 -0.22 -0.36
C ASP A 24 8.90 -0.71 -1.29
N MET A 25 9.23 -0.89 -2.57
CA MET A 25 8.36 -1.44 -3.61
C MET A 25 9.01 -2.66 -4.26
N LYS A 26 8.23 -3.74 -4.42
CA LYS A 26 8.71 -4.95 -5.10
C LYS A 26 9.09 -4.65 -6.55
N MET A 27 10.27 -5.10 -6.97
CA MET A 27 10.71 -4.99 -8.35
C MET A 27 9.68 -5.60 -9.30
N ASN A 28 9.32 -4.85 -10.35
CA ASN A 28 8.29 -5.16 -11.35
C ASN A 28 6.87 -5.35 -10.78
N GLY A 29 6.63 -4.99 -9.52
CA GLY A 29 5.29 -5.01 -8.92
C GLY A 29 4.42 -3.81 -9.33
N PRO A 30 3.11 -3.87 -9.08
CA PRO A 30 2.17 -2.80 -9.46
C PRO A 30 2.55 -1.41 -8.95
N ALA A 31 2.96 -1.30 -7.68
CA ALA A 31 3.38 -0.03 -7.11
C ALA A 31 4.58 0.57 -7.87
N MET A 32 5.60 -0.22 -8.19
CA MET A 32 6.77 0.25 -8.94
C MET A 32 6.39 0.63 -10.39
N LYS A 33 5.54 -0.17 -11.04
CA LYS A 33 5.03 0.09 -12.40
C LYS A 33 4.20 1.37 -12.50
N SER A 34 3.65 1.86 -11.40
CA SER A 34 2.91 3.14 -11.38
C SER A 34 3.80 4.35 -11.68
N GLY A 35 5.12 4.23 -11.50
CA GLY A 35 6.08 5.32 -11.67
C GLY A 35 6.08 6.35 -10.53
N ILE A 36 5.24 6.17 -9.51
CA ILE A 36 5.18 7.04 -8.33
C ILE A 36 6.13 6.48 -7.28
N ASP A 37 7.10 7.29 -6.83
CA ASP A 37 7.93 6.92 -5.69
C ASP A 37 7.13 7.10 -4.39
N MET A 38 6.70 5.99 -3.80
CA MET A 38 5.88 5.96 -2.59
C MET A 38 6.71 5.70 -1.32
N ARG A 39 8.03 5.53 -1.44
CA ARG A 39 8.90 5.22 -0.29
C ARG A 39 8.85 6.35 0.73
N GLY A 40 8.77 5.96 2.00
CA GLY A 40 8.64 6.88 3.14
C GLY A 40 7.25 7.47 3.34
N MET A 41 6.28 7.22 2.45
CA MET A 41 4.90 7.68 2.65
C MET A 41 4.14 6.78 3.63
N THR A 42 3.19 7.35 4.36
CA THR A 42 2.32 6.63 5.29
C THR A 42 0.99 6.28 4.62
N LEU A 43 0.53 5.04 4.79
CA LEU A 43 -0.81 4.62 4.39
C LEU A 43 -1.87 5.22 5.33
N VAL A 44 -2.82 5.97 4.76
CA VAL A 44 -3.91 6.63 5.51
C VAL A 44 -5.25 5.95 5.32
N ALA A 45 -5.56 5.54 4.09
CA ALA A 45 -6.82 4.88 3.76
C ALA A 45 -6.67 3.89 2.60
N ILE A 46 -7.56 2.91 2.56
CA ILE A 46 -7.72 1.97 1.45
C ILE A 46 -9.17 2.05 0.98
N ASN A 47 -9.39 2.33 -0.31
CA ASN A 47 -10.71 2.50 -0.91
C ASN A 47 -11.59 3.49 -0.11
N GLY A 48 -11.01 4.63 0.28
CA GLY A 48 -11.69 5.65 1.09
C GLY A 48 -11.90 5.29 2.57
N GLN A 49 -11.60 4.06 3.01
CA GLN A 49 -11.71 3.67 4.41
C GLN A 49 -10.41 3.91 5.18
N PRO A 50 -10.42 4.73 6.24
CA PRO A 50 -9.24 4.93 7.08
C PRO A 50 -8.68 3.61 7.61
N VAL A 51 -7.35 3.51 7.69
CA VAL A 51 -6.66 2.36 8.31
C VAL A 51 -6.22 2.61 9.75
N VAL A 52 -6.50 3.80 10.28
CA VAL A 52 -6.23 4.10 11.70
C VAL A 52 -6.93 3.08 12.59
N ASN A 53 -6.23 2.61 13.63
CA ASN A 53 -6.69 1.56 14.56
C ASN A 53 -6.98 0.19 13.92
N SER A 54 -6.69 -0.02 12.63
CA SER A 54 -6.79 -1.34 12.01
C SER A 54 -5.58 -2.19 12.35
N SER A 55 -5.78 -3.50 12.59
CA SER A 55 -4.67 -4.44 12.72
C SER A 55 -3.95 -4.66 11.39
N ILE A 56 -2.74 -5.22 11.43
CA ILE A 56 -1.97 -5.53 10.21
C ILE A 56 -2.76 -6.50 9.31
N GLU A 57 -3.44 -7.48 9.90
CA GLU A 57 -4.28 -8.46 9.19
C GLU A 57 -5.49 -7.79 8.52
N GLN A 58 -6.13 -6.83 9.20
CA GLN A 58 -7.23 -6.07 8.62
C GLN A 58 -6.75 -5.20 7.45
N ILE A 59 -5.57 -4.60 7.55
CA ILE A 59 -4.97 -3.82 6.46
C ILE A 59 -4.60 -4.73 5.29
N ALA A 60 -3.96 -5.87 5.56
CA ALA A 60 -3.59 -6.86 4.56
C ALA A 60 -4.81 -7.39 3.80
N SER A 61 -5.90 -7.70 4.50
CA SER A 61 -7.14 -8.18 3.85
C SER A 61 -7.81 -7.14 2.94
N LYS A 62 -7.58 -5.84 3.17
CA LYS A 62 -8.05 -4.75 2.30
C LYS A 62 -7.11 -4.50 1.11
N LEU A 63 -5.80 -4.64 1.31
CA LEU A 63 -4.79 -4.46 0.26
C LEU A 63 -4.77 -5.62 -0.72
N LEU A 64 -4.91 -6.84 -0.21
CA LEU A 64 -4.98 -8.05 -1.01
C LEU A 64 -6.38 -8.23 -1.60
N GLY A 65 -6.49 -8.99 -2.68
CA GLY A 65 -7.76 -9.23 -3.35
C GLY A 65 -7.58 -9.99 -4.66
N PRO A 66 -8.65 -10.13 -5.48
CA PRO A 66 -8.56 -10.82 -6.75
C PRO A 66 -7.52 -10.17 -7.68
N PRO A 67 -6.66 -10.94 -8.37
CA PRO A 67 -5.81 -10.40 -9.44
C PRO A 67 -6.64 -9.67 -10.51
N GLY A 68 -6.12 -8.57 -11.04
CA GLY A 68 -6.80 -7.68 -11.99
C GLY A 68 -7.80 -6.70 -11.35
N SER A 69 -8.14 -6.88 -10.07
CA SER A 69 -8.96 -5.90 -9.35
C SER A 69 -8.14 -4.67 -8.96
N LYS A 70 -8.80 -3.52 -8.80
CA LYS A 70 -8.15 -2.27 -8.41
C LYS A 70 -8.28 -2.00 -6.92
N VAL A 71 -7.32 -1.24 -6.39
CA VAL A 71 -7.33 -0.69 -5.03
C VAL A 71 -6.84 0.74 -5.06
N GLN A 72 -7.57 1.61 -4.38
CA GLN A 72 -7.19 3.00 -4.18
C GLN A 72 -6.52 3.15 -2.82
N LEU A 73 -5.36 3.78 -2.78
CA LEU A 73 -4.63 4.10 -1.57
C LEU A 73 -4.59 5.62 -1.38
N LEU A 74 -4.85 6.07 -0.16
CA LEU A 74 -4.55 7.44 0.26
C LEU A 74 -3.22 7.42 1.01
N LEU A 75 -2.21 8.10 0.46
CA LEU A 75 -0.86 8.11 0.99
C LEU A 75 -0.48 9.51 1.46
N ARG A 76 0.02 9.63 2.68
CA ARG A 76 0.53 10.88 3.23
C ARG A 76 2.05 10.95 3.05
N PRO A 77 2.58 12.03 2.44
CA PRO A 77 4.02 12.24 2.38
C PRO A 77 4.65 12.36 3.77
N PRO A 78 5.96 12.05 3.93
CA PRO A 78 6.67 12.31 5.18
C PRO A 78 6.63 13.80 5.53
N MET A 79 6.65 14.15 6.82
CA MET A 79 6.58 15.55 7.27
C MET A 79 7.69 16.46 6.71
N SER A 80 8.84 15.89 6.35
CA SER A 80 9.95 16.59 5.69
C SER A 80 9.69 16.90 4.20
N SER A 81 8.60 16.40 3.63
CA SER A 81 8.21 16.66 2.24
C SER A 81 7.64 18.06 2.08
N ARG A 82 8.07 18.76 1.02
CA ARG A 82 7.45 20.00 0.52
C ARG A 82 6.00 19.81 0.06
N TYR A 83 5.58 18.57 -0.19
CA TYR A 83 4.20 18.21 -0.49
C TYR A 83 3.52 17.77 0.80
N ALA A 84 2.70 18.65 1.39
CA ALA A 84 2.02 18.37 2.65
C ALA A 84 0.66 17.67 2.47
N ARG A 85 0.17 17.52 1.23
CA ARG A 85 -1.15 16.95 0.96
C ARG A 85 -1.06 15.45 0.68
N PRO A 86 -1.96 14.64 1.23
CA PRO A 86 -2.11 13.25 0.81
C PRO A 86 -2.34 13.13 -0.69
N ILE A 87 -1.79 12.08 -1.29
CA ILE A 87 -2.01 11.71 -2.69
C ILE A 87 -2.85 10.44 -2.77
N GLU A 88 -3.71 10.37 -3.78
CA GLU A 88 -4.45 9.15 -4.10
C GLU A 88 -3.73 8.38 -5.20
N VAL A 89 -3.58 7.07 -5.00
CA VAL A 89 -2.96 6.17 -5.98
C VAL A 89 -3.91 5.01 -6.24
N LEU A 90 -4.23 4.79 -7.52
CA LEU A 90 -5.01 3.63 -7.96
C LEU A 90 -4.06 2.57 -8.53
N LEU A 91 -4.02 1.39 -7.92
CA LEU A 91 -3.17 0.28 -8.33
C LEU A 91 -4.02 -0.92 -8.75
N GLU A 92 -3.56 -1.65 -9.75
CA GLU A 92 -4.11 -2.95 -10.12
C GLU A 92 -3.38 -4.07 -9.37
N ARG A 93 -4.12 -5.00 -8.77
CA ARG A 93 -3.53 -6.13 -8.04
C ARG A 93 -2.99 -7.14 -9.03
N GLU A 94 -1.71 -7.48 -8.91
CA GLU A 94 -1.10 -8.57 -9.68
C GLU A 94 -0.99 -9.82 -8.82
N ALA A 95 -1.24 -10.99 -9.42
CA ALA A 95 -1.00 -12.27 -8.76
C ALA A 95 0.49 -12.37 -8.41
N PHE A 96 0.80 -12.77 -7.19
CA PHE A 96 2.15 -13.14 -6.79
C PHE A 96 2.21 -14.63 -6.53
N ALA A 97 3.31 -15.26 -6.93
CA ALA A 97 3.64 -16.57 -6.41
C ALA A 97 3.97 -16.39 -4.92
N ILE A 98 3.21 -17.04 -4.05
CA ILE A 98 3.73 -17.40 -2.73
C ILE A 98 4.76 -18.48 -3.04
N VAL A 99 6.03 -18.14 -2.90
CA VAL A 99 7.09 -19.14 -2.91
C VAL A 99 7.09 -19.69 -1.48
N ASP A 100 6.70 -20.95 -1.32
CA ASP A 100 6.81 -21.68 -0.04
C ASP A 100 8.28 -21.76 0.42
#